data_AF-G9ABN8-F1
#
_entry.id   AF-G9ABN8-F1
#
_cell.length_a   1.000
_cell.length_b   1.000
_cell.length_c   1.000
_cell.angle_alpha   90.00
_cell.angle_beta   90.00
_cell.angle_gamma   90.00
#
_symmetry.space_group_name_H-M   'P 1'
#
loop_
_entity.id
_entity.type
_entity.pdbx_description
1 polymer ?
#
loop_
_entity_poly.entity_id
_entity_poly.type
_entity_poly.pdbx_seq_one_letter_code
_entity_poly.pdbx_strand_id
1 'polypeptide(L)'
;MARKSIEQRLAELEAQRSALKARLSKQERANDTRRKVLLGALVLHRLEHSNDPEFTKRLGEWLRRELPGFLTRDGDKLLFADLLDAKNASQPISTSPSVVELT
;
A
#
# COMPACT_ATOMS: atom_id res chain seq x y z
N MET A 1 -0.06 35.42 -42.19
CA MET A 1 0.21 34.35 -41.20
C MET A 1 1.53 34.64 -40.49
N ALA A 2 1.51 35.32 -39.35
CA ALA A 2 2.73 35.66 -38.62
C ALA A 2 3.40 34.36 -38.12
N ARG A 3 4.64 34.11 -38.54
CA ARG A 3 5.42 32.98 -38.03
C ARG A 3 5.71 33.26 -36.54
N LYS A 4 5.27 32.36 -35.65
CA LYS A 4 5.69 32.37 -34.24
C LYS A 4 7.21 32.48 -34.16
N SER A 5 7.72 33.33 -33.26
CA SER A 5 9.17 33.45 -33.04
C SER A 5 9.74 32.11 -32.56
N ILE A 6 11.04 31.88 -32.78
CA ILE A 6 11.72 30.67 -32.33
C ILE A 6 11.55 30.49 -30.81
N GLU A 7 11.57 31.58 -30.05
CA GLU A 7 11.34 31.59 -28.60
C GLU A 7 9.94 31.11 -28.22
N GLN A 8 8.91 31.57 -28.94
CA GLN A 8 7.53 31.12 -28.70
C GLN A 8 7.36 29.63 -28.97
N ARG A 9 8.02 29.11 -30.02
CA ARG A 9 8.01 27.67 -30.33
C ARG A 9 8.76 26.85 -29.28
N LEU A 10 9.89 27.38 -28.79
CA LEU A 10 10.67 26.73 -27.73
C LEU A 10 9.88 26.68 -26.41
N ALA A 11 9.21 27.77 -26.04
CA ALA A 11 8.34 27.83 -24.88
C ALA A 11 7.16 26.85 -24.99
N GLU A 12 6.56 26.73 -26.17
CA GLU A 12 5.45 25.80 -26.43
C GLU A 12 5.89 24.33 -26.33
N LEU A 13 7.06 24.00 -26.86
CA LEU A 13 7.64 22.65 -26.74
C LEU A 13 8.00 22.29 -25.30
N GLU A 14 8.59 23.23 -24.54
CA GLU A 14 8.92 22.98 -23.13
C GLU A 14 7.65 22.84 -22.27
N ALA A 15 6.61 23.63 -22.56
CA ALA A 15 5.30 23.49 -21.92
C ALA A 15 4.69 22.10 -22.20
N GLN A 16 4.73 21.63 -23.44
CA GLN A 16 4.25 20.28 -23.79
C GLN A 16 5.07 19.18 -23.09
N ARG A 17 6.40 19.32 -23.06
CA ARG A 17 7.28 18.37 -22.38
C ARG A 17 7.00 18.29 -20.88
N SER A 18 6.86 19.44 -20.23
CA SER A 18 6.56 19.49 -18.79
C SER A 18 5.21 18.85 -18.46
N ALA A 19 4.19 19.09 -19.29
CA ALA A 19 2.86 18.48 -19.14
C ALA A 19 2.92 16.95 -19.29
N LEU A 20 3.65 16.43 -20.29
CA LEU A 20 3.83 14.99 -20.49
C LEU A 20 4.59 14.36 -19.32
N LYS A 21 5.65 15.02 -18.82
CA LYS A 21 6.43 14.55 -17.67
C LYS A 21 5.57 14.51 -16.40
N ALA A 22 4.74 15.52 -16.17
CA ALA A 22 3.81 15.56 -15.04
C ALA A 22 2.80 14.41 -15.11
N ARG A 23 2.26 14.11 -16.30
CA ARG A 23 1.35 12.98 -16.51
C ARG A 23 2.04 11.64 -16.26
N LEU A 24 3.26 11.46 -16.74
CA LEU A 24 4.04 10.24 -16.49
C LEU A 24 4.29 10.04 -15.00
N SER A 25 4.76 11.07 -14.30
CA SER A 25 4.99 11.00 -12.84
C SER A 25 3.71 10.69 -12.05
N LYS A 26 2.54 11.21 -12.49
CA LYS A 26 1.26 10.84 -11.89
C LYS A 26 0.95 9.36 -12.09
N GLN A 27 1.18 8.83 -13.28
CA GLN A 27 0.96 7.41 -13.58
C GLN A 27 1.89 6.50 -12.80
N GLU A 28 3.17 6.87 -12.67
CA GLU A 28 4.16 6.14 -11.89
C GLU A 28 3.77 6.05 -10.42
N ARG A 29 3.35 7.17 -9.81
CA ARG A 29 2.86 7.18 -8.43
C ARG A 29 1.60 6.35 -8.24
N ALA A 30 0.67 6.37 -9.21
CA ALA A 30 -0.53 5.55 -9.18
C ALA A 30 -0.19 4.05 -9.26
N ASN A 31 0.72 3.67 -10.16
CA ASN A 31 1.19 2.29 -10.30
C ASN A 31 1.98 1.83 -9.07
N ASP A 32 2.84 2.68 -8.49
CA ASP A 32 3.61 2.38 -7.29
C ASP A 32 2.69 2.15 -6.09
N THR A 33 1.69 3.03 -5.90
CA THR A 33 0.67 2.86 -4.86
C THR A 33 -0.09 1.54 -5.06
N ARG A 34 -0.53 1.25 -6.29
CA ARG A 34 -1.25 0.01 -6.60
C ARG A 34 -0.38 -1.23 -6.33
N ARG A 35 0.89 -1.21 -6.71
CA ARG A 35 1.83 -2.32 -6.47
C ARG A 35 1.99 -2.58 -4.98
N LYS A 36 2.21 -1.52 -4.18
CA LYS A 36 2.39 -1.62 -2.73
C LYS A 36 1.13 -2.18 -2.05
N VAL A 37 -0.04 -1.69 -2.43
CA VAL A 37 -1.33 -2.17 -1.89
C VAL A 37 -1.57 -3.64 -2.24
N LEU A 38 -1.38 -4.03 -3.51
CA LEU A 38 -1.60 -5.41 -3.95
C LEU A 38 -0.63 -6.39 -3.27
N LEU A 39 0.64 -6.00 -3.12
CA LEU A 39 1.63 -6.83 -2.44
C LEU A 39 1.26 -6.99 -0.95
N GLY A 40 0.87 -5.91 -0.28
CA GLY A 40 0.40 -5.96 1.10
C GLY A 40 -0.83 -6.86 1.27
N ALA A 41 -1.84 -6.70 0.42
CA ALA A 41 -3.05 -7.52 0.44
C ALA A 41 -2.75 -9.01 0.22
N LEU A 42 -1.82 -9.35 -0.69
CA LEU A 42 -1.40 -10.72 -0.92
C LEU A 42 -0.72 -11.33 0.32
N VAL A 43 0.16 -10.57 0.97
CA VAL A 43 0.86 -11.03 2.19
C VAL A 43 -0.14 -11.27 3.32
N LEU A 44 -1.08 -10.35 3.55
CA LEU A 44 -2.12 -10.50 4.57
C LEU A 44 -3.01 -11.72 4.27
N HIS A 45 -3.47 -11.85 3.03
CA HIS A 45 -4.27 -13.02 2.61
C HIS A 45 -3.51 -14.33 2.81
N ARG A 46 -2.20 -14.36 2.54
CA ARG A 46 -1.36 -15.54 2.74
C ARG A 46 -1.17 -15.85 4.22
N LEU A 47 -1.15 -14.86 5.11
CA LEU A 47 -1.09 -15.11 6.54
C LEU A 47 -2.38 -15.74 7.09
N GLU A 48 -3.53 -15.35 6.54
CA GLU A 48 -4.84 -15.82 7.00
C GLU A 48 -5.27 -17.15 6.37
N HIS A 49 -4.99 -17.38 5.08
CA HIS A 49 -5.62 -18.44 4.28
C HIS A 49 -4.65 -19.49 3.73
N SER A 50 -3.37 -19.48 4.14
CA SER A 50 -2.39 -20.42 3.57
C SER A 50 -2.50 -21.82 4.18
N ASN A 51 -2.63 -22.83 3.31
CA ASN A 51 -2.57 -24.26 3.66
C ASN A 51 -1.17 -24.75 4.09
N ASP A 52 -0.19 -23.85 4.17
CA ASP A 52 1.18 -24.13 4.65
C ASP A 52 1.44 -23.37 5.96
N PRO A 53 1.26 -24.04 7.12
CA PRO A 53 1.44 -23.43 8.43
C PRO A 53 2.89 -23.01 8.73
N GLU A 54 3.87 -23.72 8.17
CA GLU A 54 5.28 -23.43 8.43
C GLU A 54 5.71 -22.15 7.71
N PHE A 55 5.30 -22.00 6.45
CA PHE A 55 5.53 -20.78 5.69
C PHE A 55 4.87 -19.57 6.34
N THR A 56 3.61 -19.68 6.77
CA THR A 56 2.87 -18.61 7.47
C THR A 56 3.58 -18.19 8.75
N LYS A 57 4.03 -19.17 9.56
CA LYS A 57 4.76 -18.89 10.81
C LYS A 57 6.08 -18.16 10.55
N ARG A 58 6.88 -18.64 9.59
CA ARG A 58 8.16 -18.02 9.20
C ARG A 58 7.96 -16.60 8.65
N LEU A 59 6.94 -16.40 7.82
CA LEU A 59 6.62 -15.09 7.25
C LEU A 59 6.16 -14.10 8.33
N GLY A 60 5.30 -14.55 9.26
CA GLY A 60 4.86 -13.75 10.39
C GLY A 60 6.02 -13.36 11.32
N GLU A 61 6.92 -14.30 11.64
CA GLU A 61 8.11 -14.02 12.44
C GLU A 61 9.04 -13.00 11.75
N TRP A 62 9.26 -13.15 10.45
CA TRP A 62 10.02 -12.20 9.66
C TRP A 62 9.37 -10.80 9.67
N LEU A 63 8.05 -10.71 9.45
CA LEU A 63 7.30 -9.46 9.51
C LEU A 63 7.43 -8.76 10.86
N ARG A 64 7.35 -9.50 11.98
CA ARG A 64 7.50 -8.94 13.33
C ARG A 64 8.88 -8.34 13.58
N ARG A 65 9.93 -8.86 12.93
CA ARG A 65 11.29 -8.32 13.04
C ARG A 65 11.51 -7.11 12.15
N GLU A 66 11.01 -7.14 10.92
CA GLU A 66 11.29 -6.11 9.92
C GLU A 66 10.32 -4.92 9.98
N LEU A 67 9.02 -5.14 10.28
CA LEU A 67 8.01 -4.07 10.34
C LEU A 67 8.35 -2.96 11.35
N PRO A 68 8.82 -3.24 12.58
CA PRO A 68 9.19 -2.18 13.52
C PRO A 68 10.33 -1.29 13.02
N GLY A 69 11.23 -1.82 12.18
CA GLY A 69 12.30 -1.05 11.54
C GLY A 69 11.83 -0.29 10.28
N PHE A 70 10.81 -0.81 9.59
CA PHE A 70 10.23 -0.19 8.41
C PHE A 70 9.20 0.91 8.74
N LEU A 71 8.41 0.71 9.80
CA LEU A 71 7.37 1.64 10.25
C LEU A 71 7.98 2.74 11.11
N THR A 72 8.19 3.91 10.49
CA THR A 72 8.78 5.07 11.15
C THR A 72 7.78 5.86 11.99
N ARG A 73 6.47 5.70 11.76
CA ARG A 73 5.40 6.43 12.47
C ARG A 73 4.68 5.51 13.45
N ASP A 74 4.45 6.00 14.66
CA ASP A 74 3.77 5.21 15.70
C ASP A 74 2.31 4.91 15.36
N GLY A 75 1.63 5.82 14.63
CA GLY A 75 0.29 5.58 14.11
C GLY A 75 0.22 4.39 13.14
N ASP A 76 1.26 4.18 12.33
CA ASP A 76 1.31 3.05 11.40
C ASP A 76 1.59 1.74 12.16
N LYS A 77 2.39 1.78 13.24
CA LYS A 77 2.63 0.60 14.10
C LYS A 77 1.36 0.06 14.74
N LEU A 78 0.44 0.95 15.13
CA LEU A 78 -0.86 0.58 15.70
C LEU A 78 -1.73 -0.20 14.70
N LEU A 79 -1.67 0.13 13.41
CA LEU A 79 -2.42 -0.57 12.35
C LEU A 79 -1.96 -2.03 12.17
N PHE A 80 -0.73 -2.35 12.58
CA PHE A 80 -0.17 -3.70 12.52
C PHE A 80 -0.04 -4.35 13.90
N ALA A 81 -0.65 -3.79 14.95
CA ALA A 81 -0.54 -4.32 16.31
C ALA A 81 -0.97 -5.79 16.39
N ASP A 82 -2.06 -6.17 15.73
CA ASP A 82 -2.56 -7.57 15.70
C ASP A 82 -1.57 -8.55 15.05
N LEU A 83 -0.77 -8.07 14.10
CA LEU A 83 0.28 -8.85 13.44
C LEU A 83 1.56 -8.91 14.29
N LEU A 84 1.89 -7.79 14.94
CA LEU A 84 3.07 -7.63 15.79
C LEU A 84 2.92 -8.41 17.11
N ASP A 85 1.73 -8.42 17.70
CA ASP A 85 1.41 -9.17 18.90
C ASP A 85 1.09 -10.62 18.58
N ALA A 86 2.09 -11.49 18.75
CA ALA A 86 1.99 -12.94 18.55
C ALA A 86 0.90 -13.64 19.39
N LYS A 87 0.23 -12.94 20.31
CA LYS A 87 -0.79 -13.48 21.22
C LYS A 87 -2.19 -13.59 20.60
N ASN A 88 -2.49 -12.85 19.53
CA ASN A 88 -3.85 -12.78 18.96
C ASN A 88 -4.02 -13.52 17.62
N ALA A 89 -2.96 -14.10 17.06
CA ALA A 89 -3.00 -14.82 15.77
C ALA A 89 -3.86 -16.10 15.76
N SER A 90 -4.56 -16.41 16.86
CA SER A 90 -5.42 -17.58 17.03
C SER A 90 -6.92 -17.26 17.06
N GLN A 91 -7.32 -15.99 16.99
CA GLN A 91 -8.73 -15.62 16.96
C GLN A 91 -9.11 -15.28 15.51
N PRO A 92 -9.91 -16.13 14.82
CA PRO A 92 -10.53 -15.71 13.58
C PRO A 92 -11.40 -14.50 13.90
N ILE A 93 -11.18 -13.42 13.14
CA ILE A 93 -11.93 -12.16 13.24
C ILE A 93 -13.38 -12.49 12.88
N SER A 94 -14.16 -12.86 13.89
CA SER A 94 -15.59 -13.10 13.78
C SER A 94 -16.25 -11.73 13.74
N THR A 95 -16.39 -11.18 12.53
CA THR A 95 -17.28 -10.08 12.23
C THR A 95 -18.73 -10.57 12.37
N SER A 96 -19.18 -10.78 13.60
CA SER A 96 -20.59 -10.86 13.94
C SER A 96 -21.07 -9.44 14.26
N PRO A 97 -21.99 -8.85 13.48
CA PRO A 97 -22.68 -7.65 13.92
C PRO A 97 -23.61 -8.05 15.06
N SER A 98 -23.35 -7.54 16.27
CA SER A 98 -24.32 -7.56 17.37
C SER A 98 -25.60 -6.87 16.89
N VAL A 99 -26.62 -7.66 16.56
CA VAL A 99 -28.00 -7.17 16.51
C VAL A 99 -28.47 -7.13 17.96
N VAL A 100 -28.68 -5.89 18.40
CA VAL A 100 -29.19 -5.50 19.71
C VAL A 100 -30.56 -6.14 19.93
N GLU A 101 -30.72 -6.82 21.06
CA GLU A 101 -32.01 -7.24 21.61
C GLU A 101 -32.95 -6.03 21.78
N LEU A 102 -34.15 -6.13 21.22
CA LEU A 102 -35.33 -5.42 21.68
C LEU A 102 -36.57 -6.26 21.32
N THR A 103 -37.02 -7.11 22.26
CA THR A 103 -38.41 -7.27 22.73
C THR A 103 -38.52 -8.41 23.72
#